data_AF-A0A453N7X8-F1
#
_entry.id   AF-A0A453N7X8-F1
#
_cell.length_a   1.000
_cell.length_b   1.000
_cell.length_c   1.000
_cell.angle_alpha   90.00
_cell.angle_beta   90.00
_cell.angle_gamma   90.00
#
_symmetry.space_group_name_H-M   'P 1'
#
loop_
_entity.id
_entity.type
_entity.pdbx_description
1 polymer ?
#
loop_
_entity_poly.entity_id
_entity_poly.type
_entity_poly.pdbx_seq_one_letter_code
_entity_poly.pdbx_strand_id
1 'polypeptide(L)'
;MTSKRSERCEAAGDIRVVGNVSTIYIDSLDREWRTKPYARYHDPVAMTHVREFVLKPFPSDAPPPACTKNHSVPGFVFSNRGFSGNLYHDYTDVLVPLFLSTRRFNGEVQFLLSDLKPWWVAKFRPLFRQLSRYEVVDVNNDLEVHCVPRIVVGSDFHKDMGIVPSKAAGGVSIVDFKRTLRDAFGLERAAASRGGATGAGKPRLLIISRKNSRRFLNEREMAAAAAAMGFDVRIAEPDQHTDMSTFARLVNSADVMVGVHGAGLTNMVFLPAGAVLIQVVPFGGLEWLTGVTFKNPAADMEVTYMDYNVQLEESSLLEQYPRNHQVLTDPYAVHKQGWDALKAAYLDKQNVRLDLDKFRATLRDALSRLPPA
;
A
#
# COMPACT_ATOMS: atom_id res chain seq x y z
N MET A 1 14.68 5.42 -17.43
CA MET A 1 13.31 5.62 -17.94
C MET A 1 12.41 5.81 -16.75
N THR A 2 11.97 7.04 -16.50
CA THR A 2 11.00 7.37 -15.45
C THR A 2 9.65 6.74 -15.78
N SER A 3 8.98 6.23 -14.75
CA SER A 3 7.61 5.77 -14.87
C SER A 3 6.70 6.92 -15.30
N LYS A 4 5.61 6.65 -16.03
CA LYS A 4 4.58 7.66 -16.34
C LYS A 4 3.93 8.27 -15.09
N ARG A 5 4.18 7.72 -13.89
CA ARG A 5 3.58 8.18 -12.64
C ARG A 5 4.57 8.85 -11.68
N SER A 6 5.88 8.56 -11.80
CA SER A 6 6.89 9.03 -10.85
C SER A 6 8.02 9.80 -11.53
N GLU A 7 8.47 10.86 -10.87
CA GLU A 7 9.70 11.57 -11.20
C GLU A 7 10.81 11.06 -10.29
N ARG A 8 11.99 10.80 -10.88
CA ARG A 8 13.18 10.39 -10.15
C ARG A 8 14.40 11.00 -10.80
N CYS A 9 15.28 11.56 -9.98
CA CYS A 9 16.61 11.98 -10.39
C CYS A 9 17.68 11.33 -9.50
N GLU A 10 18.89 11.24 -10.05
CA GLU A 10 20.02 10.61 -9.40
C GLU A 10 21.29 11.34 -9.80
N ALA A 11 22.16 11.62 -8.83
CA ALA A 11 23.42 12.32 -9.02
C ALA A 11 24.53 11.69 -8.16
N ALA A 12 25.79 11.89 -8.56
CA ALA A 12 26.98 11.45 -7.86
C ALA A 12 28.03 12.56 -7.88
N GLY A 13 28.83 12.67 -6.82
CA GLY A 13 29.78 13.77 -6.61
C GLY A 13 29.74 14.31 -5.17
N ASP A 14 30.18 15.55 -4.96
CA ASP A 14 29.96 16.28 -3.71
C ASP A 14 28.52 16.79 -3.65
N ILE A 15 27.70 16.13 -2.82
CA ILE A 15 26.28 16.45 -2.65
C ILE A 15 26.02 16.85 -1.22
N ARG A 16 25.35 17.99 -1.02
CA ARG A 16 25.04 18.56 0.29
C ARG A 16 23.54 18.80 0.44
N VAL A 17 22.91 18.01 1.30
CA VAL A 17 21.48 18.10 1.57
C VAL A 17 21.25 19.03 2.76
N VAL A 18 20.63 20.18 2.49
CA VAL A 18 20.17 21.14 3.49
C VAL A 18 18.66 20.98 3.62
N GLY A 19 18.27 20.03 4.47
CA GLY A 19 16.91 19.50 4.54
C GLY A 19 15.85 20.51 4.96
N ASN A 20 16.14 21.28 6.02
CA ASN A 20 15.20 22.24 6.60
C ASN A 20 14.72 23.34 5.63
N VAL A 21 15.50 23.62 4.58
CA VAL A 21 15.16 24.55 3.48
C VAL A 21 14.93 23.83 2.14
N SER A 22 14.83 22.50 2.15
CA SER A 22 14.59 21.65 0.96
C SER A 22 15.50 21.94 -0.22
N THR A 23 16.78 22.18 0.07
CA THR A 23 17.78 22.44 -0.98
C THR A 23 18.83 21.33 -0.97
N ILE A 24 19.15 20.82 -2.15
CA ILE A 24 20.21 19.84 -2.36
C ILE A 24 21.23 20.47 -3.30
N TYR A 25 22.42 20.77 -2.79
CA TYR A 25 23.52 21.26 -3.61
C TYR A 25 24.26 20.07 -4.22
N ILE A 26 24.59 20.15 -5.49
CA ILE A 26 25.25 19.10 -6.26
C ILE A 26 26.34 19.78 -7.09
N ASP A 27 27.59 19.37 -6.89
CA ASP A 27 28.75 19.92 -7.62
C ASP A 27 28.65 19.72 -9.14
N SER A 28 28.17 18.56 -9.58
CA SER A 28 28.11 18.15 -10.98
C SER A 28 26.87 18.64 -11.72
N LEU A 29 26.04 19.49 -11.12
CA LEU A 29 24.77 19.93 -11.69
C LEU A 29 24.94 21.27 -12.40
N ASP A 30 24.52 21.37 -13.67
CA ASP A 30 24.71 22.61 -14.45
C ASP A 30 23.60 23.66 -14.22
N ARG A 31 22.41 23.22 -13.81
CA ARG A 31 21.23 24.08 -13.67
C ARG A 31 20.31 23.65 -12.54
N GLU A 32 19.56 24.60 -12.01
CA GLU A 32 18.53 24.31 -11.01
C GLU A 32 17.48 23.31 -11.54
N TRP A 33 17.08 22.38 -10.67
CA TRP A 33 15.99 21.44 -10.91
C TRP A 33 15.04 21.42 -9.72
N ARG A 34 13.75 21.27 -9.97
CA ARG A 34 12.71 21.20 -8.94
C ARG A 34 11.96 19.91 -9.06
N THR A 35 11.72 19.25 -7.92
CA THR A 35 11.01 17.98 -7.89
C THR A 35 10.30 17.78 -6.57
N LYS A 36 9.29 16.91 -6.56
CA LYS A 36 8.58 16.46 -5.37
C LYS A 36 8.81 14.96 -5.21
N PRO A 37 9.48 14.51 -4.14
CA PRO A 37 9.99 13.14 -4.06
C PRO A 37 8.91 12.14 -3.63
N TYR A 38 7.86 11.99 -4.43
CA TYR A 38 6.71 11.11 -4.20
C TYR A 38 6.28 10.40 -5.49
N ALA A 39 5.93 9.12 -5.40
CA ALA A 39 5.76 8.24 -6.57
C ALA A 39 4.55 8.56 -7.47
N ARG A 40 3.56 9.35 -7.01
CA ARG A 40 2.45 9.88 -7.84
C ARG A 40 2.67 11.33 -8.25
N TYR A 41 3.78 11.60 -8.92
CA TYR A 41 4.18 12.97 -9.28
C TYR A 41 3.12 13.72 -10.10
N HIS A 42 2.35 13.03 -10.96
CA HIS A 42 1.34 13.66 -11.81
C HIS A 42 -0.06 13.77 -11.18
N ASP A 43 -0.23 13.39 -9.90
CA ASP A 43 -1.49 13.53 -9.17
C ASP A 43 -1.52 14.89 -8.46
N PRO A 44 -2.32 15.87 -8.94
CA PRO A 44 -2.27 17.23 -8.41
C PRO A 44 -2.69 17.31 -6.94
N VAL A 45 -3.63 16.46 -6.51
CA VAL A 45 -4.13 16.43 -5.13
C VAL A 45 -3.09 15.84 -4.18
N ALA A 46 -2.35 14.81 -4.61
CA ALA A 46 -1.21 14.34 -3.83
C ALA A 46 -0.12 15.41 -3.74
N MET A 47 0.21 16.04 -4.88
CA MET A 47 1.30 17.01 -4.97
C MET A 47 1.05 18.31 -4.22
N THR A 48 -0.18 18.73 -3.95
CA THR A 48 -0.44 19.94 -3.15
C THR A 48 0.17 19.87 -1.75
N HIS A 49 0.31 18.66 -1.20
CA HIS A 49 0.79 18.46 0.17
C HIS A 49 2.26 18.00 0.25
N VAL A 50 2.85 17.58 -0.86
CA VAL A 50 4.25 17.12 -0.91
C VAL A 50 5.16 18.33 -1.05
N ARG A 51 6.15 18.41 -0.16
CA ARG A 51 7.15 19.49 -0.18
C ARG A 51 8.06 19.38 -1.41
N GLU A 52 8.27 20.52 -2.07
CA GLU A 52 9.17 20.63 -3.21
C GLU A 52 10.63 20.73 -2.73
N PHE A 53 11.51 20.01 -3.41
CA PHE A 53 12.95 20.12 -3.28
C PHE A 53 13.55 20.84 -4.48
N VAL A 54 14.54 21.69 -4.20
CA VAL A 54 15.32 22.41 -5.21
C VAL A 54 16.73 21.83 -5.23
N LEU A 55 17.11 21.24 -6.34
CA LEU A 55 18.48 20.77 -6.60
C LEU A 55 19.23 21.90 -7.30
N LYS A 56 20.40 22.28 -6.79
CA LYS A 56 21.17 23.43 -7.27
C LYS A 56 22.64 23.08 -7.54
N PRO A 57 23.29 23.72 -8.54
CA PRO A 57 24.74 23.78 -8.60
C PRO A 57 25.31 24.35 -7.29
N PHE A 58 26.59 24.13 -7.05
CA PHE A 58 27.31 24.90 -6.04
C PHE A 58 27.34 26.39 -6.42
N PRO A 59 27.25 27.31 -5.43
CA PRO A 59 27.32 28.74 -5.73
C PRO A 59 28.68 29.08 -6.37
N SER A 60 28.68 29.92 -7.41
CA SER A 60 29.92 30.41 -8.03
C SER A 60 30.65 31.42 -7.14
N ASP A 61 29.89 32.21 -6.36
CA ASP A 61 30.39 33.40 -5.67
C ASP A 61 30.52 33.21 -4.15
N ALA A 62 30.24 32.01 -3.64
CA ALA A 62 30.29 31.68 -2.23
C ALA A 62 30.64 30.20 -2.01
N PRO A 63 31.29 29.84 -0.89
CA PRO A 63 31.54 28.44 -0.60
C PRO A 63 30.21 27.68 -0.42
N PRO A 64 30.12 26.43 -0.91
CA PRO A 64 28.96 25.58 -0.66
C PRO A 64 28.78 25.33 0.86
N PRO A 65 27.54 25.07 1.34
CA PRO A 65 27.28 24.87 2.77
C PRO A 65 28.18 23.81 3.40
N ALA A 66 28.87 24.11 4.50
CA ALA A 66 29.79 23.17 5.11
C ALA A 66 29.10 21.88 5.56
N CYS A 67 29.73 20.73 5.34
CA CYS A 67 29.23 19.45 5.84
C CYS A 67 29.31 19.41 7.36
N THR A 68 28.19 19.11 8.01
CA THR A 68 28.16 18.84 9.46
C THR A 68 28.04 17.34 9.74
N LYS A 69 27.42 16.59 8.80
CA LYS A 69 27.31 15.13 8.87
C LYS A 69 27.68 14.48 7.54
N ASN A 70 28.76 13.69 7.56
CA ASN A 70 29.24 12.96 6.39
C ASN A 70 28.73 11.52 6.38
N HIS A 71 28.28 11.07 5.22
CA HIS A 71 27.82 9.70 4.98
C HIS A 71 28.71 9.05 3.93
N SER A 72 29.12 7.81 4.16
CA SER A 72 29.86 7.00 3.17
C SER A 72 28.94 6.27 2.18
N VAL A 73 27.63 6.33 2.38
CA VAL A 73 26.61 5.62 1.60
C VAL A 73 25.73 6.60 0.82
N PRO A 74 25.05 6.16 -0.26
CA PRO A 74 24.08 6.98 -0.96
C PRO A 74 22.97 7.51 -0.06
N GLY A 75 22.54 8.75 -0.30
CA GLY A 75 21.29 9.30 0.25
C GLY A 75 20.09 8.95 -0.63
N PHE A 76 18.93 8.69 -0.02
CA PHE A 76 17.67 8.48 -0.73
C PHE A 76 16.57 9.38 -0.14
N VAL A 77 16.12 10.34 -0.93
CA VAL A 77 15.12 11.34 -0.54
C VAL A 77 13.74 10.93 -1.02
N PHE A 78 12.79 10.82 -0.10
CA PHE A 78 11.38 10.53 -0.38
C PHE A 78 10.46 11.27 0.60
N SER A 79 9.18 11.43 0.25
CA SER A 79 8.15 12.04 1.12
C SER A 79 7.08 11.02 1.49
N ASN A 80 6.56 11.11 2.72
CA ASN A 80 5.37 10.37 3.17
C ASN A 80 4.18 11.29 3.48
N ARG A 81 4.08 12.45 2.80
CA ARG A 81 2.86 13.27 2.88
C ARG A 81 1.76 12.67 2.03
N GLY A 82 1.71 13.06 0.74
CA GLY A 82 0.78 12.63 -0.29
C GLY A 82 -0.55 12.10 0.25
N PHE A 83 -0.84 10.85 -0.04
CA PHE A 83 -2.00 10.13 0.51
C PHE A 83 -1.62 9.16 1.66
N SER A 84 -0.39 9.24 2.18
CA SER A 84 0.06 8.34 3.24
C SER A 84 -0.74 8.53 4.53
N GLY A 85 -1.00 7.42 5.20
CA GLY A 85 -1.97 7.26 6.29
C GLY A 85 -3.26 6.59 5.85
N ASN A 86 -3.48 6.48 4.54
CA ASN A 86 -4.33 5.44 3.98
C ASN A 86 -3.46 4.22 3.63
N LEU A 87 -3.79 3.05 4.17
CA LEU A 87 -2.96 1.85 4.04
C LEU A 87 -2.67 1.46 2.58
N TYR A 88 -3.63 1.63 1.67
CA TYR A 88 -3.40 1.35 0.25
C TYR A 88 -2.29 2.25 -0.30
N HIS A 89 -2.35 3.55 0.00
CA HIS A 89 -1.37 4.52 -0.45
C HIS A 89 -0.02 4.38 0.25
N ASP A 90 -0.01 3.97 1.52
CA ASP A 90 1.23 3.64 2.25
C ASP A 90 2.05 2.61 1.45
N TYR A 91 1.42 1.55 0.97
CA TYR A 91 2.11 0.53 0.19
C TYR A 91 2.35 0.94 -1.27
N THR A 92 1.31 1.38 -1.98
CA THR A 92 1.39 1.60 -3.43
C THR A 92 2.26 2.80 -3.80
N ASP A 93 2.21 3.89 -3.02
CA ASP A 93 2.85 5.15 -3.37
C ASP A 93 4.17 5.36 -2.63
N VAL A 94 4.43 4.61 -1.55
CA VAL A 94 5.63 4.79 -0.71
C VAL A 94 6.43 3.50 -0.54
N LEU A 95 5.90 2.47 0.14
CA LEU A 95 6.72 1.33 0.57
C LEU A 95 7.17 0.41 -0.56
N VAL A 96 6.30 0.09 -1.53
CA VAL A 96 6.68 -0.70 -2.71
C VAL A 96 7.66 0.06 -3.59
N PRO A 97 7.41 1.35 -3.95
CA PRO A 97 8.39 2.19 -4.64
C PRO A 97 9.74 2.30 -3.92
N LEU A 98 9.72 2.46 -2.60
CA LEU A 98 10.93 2.55 -1.78
C LEU A 98 11.73 1.25 -1.85
N PHE A 99 11.11 0.09 -1.62
CA PHE A 99 11.76 -1.21 -1.74
C PHE A 99 12.37 -1.40 -3.13
N LEU A 100 11.57 -1.17 -4.18
CA LEU A 100 12.01 -1.30 -5.57
C LEU A 100 13.24 -0.44 -5.87
N SER A 101 13.25 0.80 -5.40
CA SER A 101 14.31 1.78 -5.70
C SER A 101 15.59 1.56 -4.90
N THR A 102 15.47 0.94 -3.72
CA THR A 102 16.55 0.88 -2.72
C THR A 102 17.16 -0.51 -2.54
N ARG A 103 16.48 -1.58 -2.99
CA ARG A 103 16.95 -2.96 -2.80
C ARG A 103 18.36 -3.19 -3.36
N ARG A 104 18.71 -2.52 -4.46
CA ARG A 104 20.05 -2.54 -5.09
C ARG A 104 21.19 -2.06 -4.18
N PHE A 105 20.89 -1.30 -3.13
CA PHE A 105 21.87 -0.81 -2.17
C PHE A 105 22.12 -1.79 -1.01
N ASN A 106 21.33 -2.86 -0.89
CA ASN A 106 21.53 -3.92 0.11
C ASN A 106 21.68 -3.42 1.56
N GLY A 107 20.91 -2.40 1.94
CA GLY A 107 20.95 -1.78 3.27
C GLY A 107 21.95 -0.63 3.41
N GLU A 108 22.86 -0.44 2.46
CA GLU A 108 23.85 0.64 2.43
C GLU A 108 23.26 1.89 1.78
N VAL A 109 22.25 2.48 2.41
CA VAL A 109 21.56 3.70 1.93
C VAL A 109 20.99 4.49 3.10
N GLN A 110 21.27 5.79 3.17
CA GLN A 110 20.71 6.69 4.17
C GLN A 110 19.35 7.22 3.70
N PHE A 111 18.29 6.90 4.44
CA PHE A 111 16.96 7.44 4.18
C PHE A 111 16.83 8.87 4.71
N LEU A 112 16.44 9.77 3.81
CA LEU A 112 16.25 11.20 4.03
C LEU A 112 14.76 11.50 3.79
N LEU A 113 13.93 11.38 4.83
CA LEU A 113 12.48 11.42 4.72
C LEU A 113 11.96 12.84 4.92
N SER A 114 11.30 13.37 3.90
CA SER A 114 10.56 14.63 4.00
C SER A 114 9.11 14.41 4.43
N ASP A 115 8.54 15.43 5.04
CA ASP A 115 7.16 15.48 5.54
C ASP A 115 6.86 14.43 6.61
N LEU A 116 7.88 14.08 7.39
CA LEU A 116 7.86 12.94 8.30
C LEU A 116 6.67 12.99 9.27
N LYS A 117 5.85 11.94 9.23
CA LYS A 117 4.84 11.62 10.24
C LYS A 117 5.42 10.62 11.27
N PRO A 118 5.71 11.01 12.53
CA PRO A 118 6.42 10.14 13.48
C PRO A 118 5.72 8.80 13.74
N TRP A 119 4.39 8.83 13.90
CA TRP A 119 3.58 7.63 14.10
C TRP A 119 3.66 6.65 12.91
N TRP A 120 3.78 7.18 11.68
CA TRP A 120 3.88 6.37 10.47
C TRP A 120 5.25 5.71 10.34
N VAL A 121 6.31 6.46 10.68
CA VAL A 121 7.67 5.90 10.70
C VAL A 121 7.80 4.84 11.79
N ALA A 122 7.22 5.07 12.97
CA ALA A 122 7.18 4.06 14.03
C ALA A 122 6.46 2.78 13.57
N LYS A 123 5.31 2.91 12.90
CA LYS A 123 4.52 1.80 12.36
C LYS A 123 5.30 0.91 11.38
N PHE A 124 6.12 1.50 10.51
CA PHE A 124 6.90 0.77 9.50
C PHE A 124 8.39 0.62 9.84
N ARG A 125 8.80 0.95 11.06
CA ARG A 125 10.18 0.82 11.55
C ARG A 125 10.77 -0.58 11.30
N PRO A 126 10.05 -1.70 11.51
CA PRO A 126 10.62 -3.01 11.22
C PRO A 126 11.00 -3.19 9.75
N LEU A 127 10.22 -2.63 8.82
CA LEU A 127 10.53 -2.65 7.39
C LEU A 127 11.72 -1.74 7.06
N PHE A 128 11.77 -0.52 7.60
CA PHE A 128 12.92 0.37 7.35
C PHE A 128 14.25 -0.27 7.74
N ARG A 129 14.28 -1.02 8.85
CA ARG A 129 15.46 -1.77 9.29
C ARG A 129 15.87 -2.91 8.36
N GLN A 130 14.94 -3.43 7.54
CA GLN A 130 15.27 -4.39 6.50
C GLN A 130 15.83 -3.71 5.23
N LEU A 131 15.43 -2.46 4.96
CA LEU A 131 15.81 -1.74 3.74
C LEU A 131 17.06 -0.87 3.91
N SER A 132 17.37 -0.44 5.13
CA SER A 132 18.52 0.39 5.47
C SER A 132 19.10 -0.01 6.83
N ARG A 133 20.44 0.01 6.92
CA ARG A 133 21.19 -0.17 8.18
C ARG A 133 21.24 1.10 9.03
N TYR A 134 20.71 2.20 8.53
CA TYR A 134 20.76 3.52 9.13
C TYR A 134 19.37 3.97 9.59
N GLU A 135 19.31 4.78 10.65
CA GLU A 135 18.04 5.37 11.09
C GLU A 135 17.55 6.40 10.07
N VAL A 136 16.23 6.49 9.92
CA VAL A 136 15.59 7.45 9.01
C VAL A 136 15.79 8.87 9.54
N VAL A 137 16.25 9.78 8.68
CA VAL A 137 16.44 11.20 9.02
C VAL A 137 15.19 11.99 8.65
N ASP A 138 14.67 12.78 9.60
CA ASP A 138 13.64 13.78 9.35
C ASP A 138 14.25 15.04 8.74
N VAL A 139 14.36 15.11 7.41
CA VAL A 139 15.05 16.24 6.79
C VAL A 139 14.34 17.57 7.01
N ASN A 140 13.06 17.60 7.39
CA ASN A 140 12.35 18.86 7.65
C ASN A 140 12.78 19.54 8.94
N ASN A 141 13.12 18.74 9.95
CA ASN A 141 13.46 19.20 11.31
C ASN A 141 14.93 18.96 11.66
N ASP A 142 15.76 18.69 10.66
CA ASP A 142 17.20 18.50 10.80
C ASP A 142 17.95 19.81 10.51
N LEU A 143 18.83 20.21 11.42
CA LEU A 143 19.70 21.37 11.26
C LEU A 143 21.05 21.00 10.64
N GLU A 144 21.33 19.71 10.49
CA GLU A 144 22.56 19.20 9.91
C GLU A 144 22.58 19.35 8.38
N VAL A 145 23.77 19.58 7.82
CA VAL A 145 24.05 19.47 6.39
C VAL A 145 24.60 18.07 6.12
N HIS A 146 23.78 17.25 5.47
CA HIS A 146 24.10 15.86 5.16
C HIS A 146 24.86 15.77 3.84
N CYS A 147 26.12 15.36 3.90
CA CYS A 147 26.97 15.16 2.73
C CYS A 147 27.04 13.69 2.33
N VAL A 148 26.72 13.39 1.07
CA VAL A 148 26.65 12.02 0.52
C VAL A 148 27.42 11.93 -0.79
N PRO A 149 28.04 10.79 -1.13
CA PRO A 149 28.75 10.61 -2.40
C PRO A 149 27.81 10.40 -3.60
N ARG A 150 26.54 10.08 -3.33
CA ARG A 150 25.49 9.81 -4.32
C ARG A 150 24.15 10.12 -3.71
N ILE A 151 23.21 10.62 -4.50
CA ILE A 151 21.83 10.85 -4.06
C ILE A 151 20.83 10.37 -5.08
N VAL A 152 19.72 9.84 -4.59
CA VAL A 152 18.51 9.57 -5.37
C VAL A 152 17.38 10.39 -4.76
N VAL A 153 16.63 11.12 -5.58
CA VAL A 153 15.48 11.91 -5.15
C VAL A 153 14.24 11.40 -5.88
N GLY A 154 13.24 10.95 -5.12
CA GLY A 154 12.06 10.27 -5.65
C GLY A 154 12.27 8.77 -5.86
N SER A 155 11.16 8.05 -6.07
CA SER A 155 11.12 6.59 -6.20
C SER A 155 10.64 6.14 -7.57
N ASP A 156 11.08 4.95 -8.00
CA ASP A 156 10.52 4.26 -9.15
C ASP A 156 9.11 3.75 -8.84
N PHE A 157 8.20 3.86 -9.80
CA PHE A 157 6.85 3.30 -9.71
C PHE A 157 6.57 2.41 -10.92
N HIS A 158 6.23 1.13 -10.73
CA HIS A 158 5.93 0.25 -11.87
C HIS A 158 4.43 0.16 -12.14
N LYS A 159 3.66 -0.27 -11.13
CA LYS A 159 2.21 -0.45 -11.16
C LYS A 159 1.67 -0.42 -9.73
N ASP A 160 0.36 -0.27 -9.59
CA ASP A 160 -0.30 -0.28 -8.28
C ASP A 160 0.01 -1.59 -7.53
N MET A 161 0.49 -1.46 -6.29
CA MET A 161 0.83 -2.59 -5.40
C MET A 161 1.76 -3.64 -6.03
N GLY A 162 2.56 -3.30 -7.05
CA GLY A 162 3.26 -4.30 -7.84
C GLY A 162 4.57 -3.83 -8.46
N ILE A 163 5.44 -4.80 -8.74
CA ILE A 163 6.74 -4.60 -9.35
C ILE A 163 6.80 -5.42 -10.63
N VAL A 164 7.26 -4.81 -11.72
CA VAL A 164 7.57 -5.51 -12.98
C VAL A 164 9.05 -5.92 -12.96
N PRO A 165 9.39 -7.22 -12.79
CA PRO A 165 10.78 -7.66 -12.59
C PRO A 165 11.73 -7.29 -13.72
N SER A 166 11.26 -7.37 -14.98
CA SER A 166 12.06 -7.01 -16.16
C SER A 166 12.46 -5.53 -16.23
N LYS A 167 11.83 -4.67 -15.42
CA LYS A 167 12.16 -3.24 -15.31
C LYS A 167 12.92 -2.90 -14.03
N ALA A 168 12.94 -3.82 -13.06
CA ALA A 168 13.50 -3.59 -11.74
C ALA A 168 15.01 -3.85 -11.73
N ALA A 169 15.77 -2.98 -11.06
CA ALA A 169 17.19 -3.22 -10.83
C ALA A 169 17.37 -4.53 -10.05
N GLY A 170 18.22 -5.43 -10.57
CA GLY A 170 18.43 -6.76 -9.97
C GLY A 170 17.27 -7.74 -10.13
N GLY A 171 16.27 -7.43 -10.96
CA GLY A 171 15.17 -8.36 -11.26
C GLY A 171 14.20 -8.61 -10.10
N VAL A 172 14.17 -7.72 -9.10
CA VAL A 172 13.33 -7.89 -7.90
C VAL A 172 11.84 -7.86 -8.25
N SER A 173 11.05 -8.58 -7.46
CA SER A 173 9.61 -8.77 -7.65
C SER A 173 8.79 -8.35 -6.42
N ILE A 174 7.46 -8.34 -6.56
CA ILE A 174 6.58 -8.13 -5.41
C ILE A 174 6.63 -9.30 -4.42
N VAL A 175 6.98 -10.51 -4.88
CA VAL A 175 7.23 -11.67 -4.01
C VAL A 175 8.46 -11.45 -3.13
N ASP A 176 9.51 -10.82 -3.65
CA ASP A 176 10.68 -10.44 -2.85
C ASP A 176 10.33 -9.36 -1.81
N PHE A 177 9.44 -8.43 -2.18
CA PHE A 177 8.89 -7.47 -1.22
C PHE A 177 8.10 -8.17 -0.11
N LYS A 178 7.22 -9.12 -0.45
CA LYS A 178 6.52 -9.95 0.55
C LYS A 178 7.48 -10.69 1.46
N ARG A 179 8.55 -11.29 0.92
CA ARG A 179 9.58 -11.95 1.73
C ARG A 179 10.22 -10.97 2.72
N THR A 180 10.56 -9.77 2.26
CA THR A 180 11.11 -8.70 3.11
C THR A 180 10.14 -8.28 4.21
N LEU A 181 8.83 -8.19 3.92
CA LEU A 181 7.81 -7.95 4.94
C LEU A 181 7.73 -9.10 5.94
N ARG A 182 7.84 -10.35 5.48
CA ARG A 182 7.86 -11.50 6.38
C ARG A 182 9.04 -11.45 7.35
N ASP A 183 10.23 -11.13 6.85
CA ASP A 183 11.43 -10.98 7.66
C ASP A 183 11.30 -9.78 8.62
N ALA A 184 10.74 -8.66 8.17
CA ALA A 184 10.51 -7.46 8.97
C ALA A 184 9.57 -7.71 10.16
N PHE A 185 8.48 -8.44 9.95
CA PHE A 185 7.41 -8.61 10.94
C PHE A 185 7.39 -9.98 11.62
N GLY A 186 8.36 -10.85 11.33
CA GLY A 186 8.47 -12.19 11.90
C GLY A 186 7.30 -13.10 11.49
N LEU A 187 7.00 -13.15 10.19
CA LEU A 187 5.86 -13.87 9.64
C LEU A 187 6.27 -15.26 9.14
N GLU A 188 5.99 -16.27 9.95
CA GLU A 188 6.48 -17.63 9.74
C GLU A 188 5.81 -18.34 8.56
N ARG A 189 4.52 -18.09 8.29
CA ARG A 189 3.78 -18.83 7.25
C ARG A 189 4.15 -18.33 5.85
N ALA A 190 4.79 -19.19 5.08
CA ALA A 190 5.09 -18.96 3.67
C ALA A 190 3.91 -19.34 2.75
N ALA A 191 3.16 -20.40 3.09
CA ALA A 191 2.10 -20.95 2.26
C ALA A 191 0.79 -21.20 3.05
N ALA A 192 -0.33 -20.99 2.36
CA ALA A 192 -1.66 -21.34 2.82
C ALA A 192 -1.89 -22.84 2.69
N SER A 193 -2.84 -23.37 3.45
CA SER A 193 -3.19 -24.80 3.38
C SER A 193 -4.67 -24.99 3.71
N ARG A 194 -5.32 -25.95 3.05
CA ARG A 194 -6.67 -26.39 3.39
C ARG A 194 -6.74 -26.99 4.82
N GLY A 195 -5.63 -27.51 5.34
CA GLY A 195 -5.48 -27.95 6.72
C GLY A 195 -5.15 -26.83 7.71
N GLY A 196 -5.20 -25.56 7.28
CA GLY A 196 -4.84 -24.41 8.10
C GLY A 196 -3.36 -24.33 8.45
N ALA A 197 -3.02 -23.54 9.47
CA ALA A 197 -1.63 -23.28 9.85
C ALA A 197 -0.82 -24.53 10.26
N THR A 198 -1.50 -25.59 10.71
CA THR A 198 -0.86 -26.84 11.15
C THR A 198 -0.88 -27.94 10.09
N GLY A 199 -1.54 -27.74 8.94
CA GLY A 199 -1.77 -28.77 7.92
C GLY A 199 -2.78 -29.86 8.30
N ALA A 200 -3.24 -29.92 9.55
CA ALA A 200 -4.20 -30.93 10.03
C ALA A 200 -5.42 -30.33 10.74
N GLY A 201 -5.56 -29.00 10.72
CA GLY A 201 -6.63 -28.26 11.36
C GLY A 201 -7.67 -27.73 10.38
N LYS A 202 -8.37 -26.67 10.81
CA LYS A 202 -9.33 -25.92 10.00
C LYS A 202 -8.63 -24.76 9.30
N PRO A 203 -8.95 -24.46 8.03
CA PRO A 203 -8.46 -23.25 7.39
C PRO A 203 -9.02 -22.03 8.12
N ARG A 204 -8.21 -20.99 8.26
CA ARG A 204 -8.61 -19.77 8.94
C ARG A 204 -9.20 -18.77 7.96
N LEU A 205 -10.42 -18.30 8.25
CA LEU A 205 -11.07 -17.19 7.56
C LEU A 205 -10.91 -15.91 8.38
N LEU A 206 -10.30 -14.88 7.80
CA LEU A 206 -10.23 -13.54 8.38
C LEU A 206 -11.25 -12.62 7.70
N ILE A 207 -12.20 -12.09 8.47
CA ILE A 207 -13.14 -11.05 8.03
C ILE A 207 -12.56 -9.69 8.42
N ILE A 208 -12.31 -8.84 7.42
CA ILE A 208 -11.87 -7.46 7.60
C ILE A 208 -13.09 -6.57 7.77
N SER A 209 -13.36 -6.20 9.02
CA SER A 209 -14.44 -5.32 9.43
C SER A 209 -14.10 -3.83 9.21
N ARG A 210 -15.14 -2.98 9.19
CA ARG A 210 -15.03 -1.53 8.97
C ARG A 210 -16.04 -0.79 9.86
N LYS A 211 -15.59 0.31 10.50
CA LYS A 211 -16.42 1.15 11.39
C LYS A 211 -17.27 2.22 10.72
N ASN A 212 -16.78 2.81 9.63
CA ASN A 212 -17.31 4.08 9.11
C ASN A 212 -18.15 3.91 7.84
N SER A 213 -17.56 3.39 6.76
CA SER A 213 -18.22 3.21 5.46
C SER A 213 -18.01 1.79 4.91
N ARG A 214 -18.88 1.36 4.00
CA ARG A 214 -18.97 -0.01 3.45
C ARG A 214 -18.77 -1.08 4.52
N ARG A 215 -19.57 -0.95 5.57
CA ARG A 215 -19.62 -1.89 6.68
C ARG A 215 -20.47 -3.09 6.28
N PHE A 216 -20.13 -4.24 6.84
CA PHE A 216 -21.03 -5.38 6.81
C PHE A 216 -22.12 -5.19 7.87
N LEU A 217 -23.38 -5.38 7.48
CA LEU A 217 -24.55 -5.23 8.36
C LEU A 217 -24.92 -6.54 9.08
N ASN A 218 -24.29 -7.65 8.71
CA ASN A 218 -24.56 -9.00 9.22
C ASN A 218 -23.27 -9.81 9.49
N GLU A 219 -22.24 -9.17 10.04
CA GLU A 219 -20.92 -9.78 10.30
C GLU A 219 -21.00 -11.03 11.20
N ARG A 220 -21.89 -11.01 12.20
CA ARG A 220 -22.06 -12.12 13.13
C ARG A 220 -22.65 -13.33 12.40
N GLU A 221 -23.64 -13.10 11.55
CA GLU A 221 -24.25 -14.15 10.73
C GLU A 221 -23.27 -14.68 9.68
N MET A 222 -22.47 -13.80 9.06
CA MET A 222 -21.37 -14.21 8.16
C MET A 222 -20.37 -15.12 8.89
N ALA A 223 -19.93 -14.74 10.09
CA ALA A 223 -18.99 -15.53 10.87
C ALA A 223 -19.59 -16.89 11.29
N ALA A 224 -20.85 -16.91 11.71
CA ALA A 224 -21.56 -18.15 12.02
C ALA A 224 -21.69 -19.07 10.80
N ALA A 225 -22.02 -18.51 9.62
CA ALA A 225 -22.11 -19.26 8.38
C ALA A 225 -20.76 -19.86 7.96
N ALA A 226 -19.67 -19.11 8.08
CA ALA A 226 -18.32 -19.59 7.80
C ALA A 226 -17.86 -20.67 8.79
N ALA A 227 -18.14 -20.50 10.08
CA ALA A 227 -17.81 -21.51 11.10
C ALA A 227 -18.54 -22.84 10.86
N ALA A 228 -19.83 -22.78 10.47
CA ALA A 228 -20.60 -23.96 10.07
C ALA A 228 -20.05 -24.67 8.83
N MET A 229 -19.29 -23.96 7.99
CA MET A 229 -18.56 -24.52 6.85
C MET A 229 -17.17 -25.08 7.19
N GLY A 230 -16.78 -25.05 8.48
CA GLY A 230 -15.53 -25.65 8.94
C GLY A 230 -14.33 -24.69 8.99
N PHE A 231 -14.53 -23.37 8.85
CA PHE A 231 -13.47 -22.38 9.05
C PHE A 231 -13.21 -22.09 10.54
N ASP A 232 -11.96 -21.81 10.90
CA ASP A 232 -11.63 -21.04 12.11
C ASP A 232 -11.78 -19.55 11.77
N VAL A 233 -12.82 -18.90 12.31
CA VAL A 233 -13.18 -17.54 11.89
C VAL A 233 -12.60 -16.51 12.86
N ARG A 234 -11.93 -15.51 12.30
CA ARG A 234 -11.49 -14.30 13.02
C ARG A 234 -12.08 -13.08 12.35
N ILE A 235 -12.58 -12.15 13.16
CA ILE A 235 -12.99 -10.82 12.70
C ILE A 235 -11.94 -9.84 13.20
N ALA A 236 -11.43 -9.00 12.31
CA ALA A 236 -10.47 -7.97 12.67
C ALA A 236 -10.85 -6.65 12.03
N GLU A 237 -10.65 -5.58 12.78
CA GLU A 237 -11.00 -4.24 12.36
C GLU A 237 -9.74 -3.36 12.41
N PRO A 238 -8.98 -3.28 11.30
CA PRO A 238 -7.77 -2.46 11.27
C PRO A 238 -8.12 -0.98 11.25
N ASP A 239 -7.43 -0.21 12.08
CA ASP A 239 -7.42 1.25 12.04
C ASP A 239 -5.99 1.81 11.96
N GLN A 240 -5.85 3.14 12.06
CA GLN A 240 -4.54 3.80 11.96
C GLN A 240 -3.62 3.56 13.16
N HIS A 241 -4.17 3.14 14.30
CA HIS A 241 -3.45 2.93 15.57
C HIS A 241 -3.13 1.45 15.83
N THR A 242 -3.66 0.55 15.01
CA THR A 242 -3.41 -0.88 15.10
C THR A 242 -1.91 -1.18 14.98
N ASP A 243 -1.39 -1.96 15.93
CA ASP A 243 0.00 -2.45 15.87
C ASP A 243 0.21 -3.31 14.62
N MET A 244 1.07 -2.81 13.72
CA MET A 244 1.28 -3.44 12.41
C MET A 244 1.85 -4.85 12.55
N SER A 245 2.75 -5.09 13.51
CA SER A 245 3.37 -6.40 13.68
C SER A 245 2.35 -7.46 14.10
N THR A 246 1.48 -7.13 15.06
CA THR A 246 0.41 -8.01 15.53
C THR A 246 -0.63 -8.25 14.44
N PHE A 247 -1.02 -7.21 13.72
CA PHE A 247 -1.98 -7.35 12.63
C PHE A 247 -1.42 -8.14 11.45
N ALA A 248 -0.17 -7.91 11.07
CA ALA A 248 0.52 -8.67 10.03
C ALA A 248 0.58 -10.16 10.39
N ARG A 249 0.87 -10.51 11.65
CA ARG A 249 0.82 -11.91 12.13
C ARG A 249 -0.59 -12.51 12.06
N LEU A 250 -1.62 -11.74 12.41
CA LEU A 250 -3.01 -12.19 12.29
C LEU A 250 -3.37 -12.48 10.84
N VAL A 251 -3.01 -11.59 9.91
CA VAL A 251 -3.28 -11.79 8.47
C VAL A 251 -2.46 -12.94 7.91
N ASN A 252 -1.17 -13.05 8.26
CA ASN A 252 -0.32 -14.16 7.82
C ASN A 252 -0.81 -15.52 8.34
N SER A 253 -1.58 -15.54 9.44
CA SER A 253 -2.22 -16.75 9.95
C SER A 253 -3.44 -17.21 9.14
N ALA A 254 -4.02 -16.35 8.29
CA ALA A 254 -5.23 -16.64 7.54
C ALA A 254 -4.95 -17.41 6.23
N ASP A 255 -5.88 -18.29 5.86
CA ASP A 255 -5.88 -19.00 4.57
C ASP A 255 -6.85 -18.34 3.60
N VAL A 256 -7.94 -17.77 4.12
CA VAL A 256 -8.90 -16.95 3.37
C VAL A 256 -9.06 -15.61 4.07
N MET A 257 -9.04 -14.52 3.33
CA MET A 257 -9.37 -13.18 3.82
C MET A 257 -10.53 -12.60 3.02
N VAL A 258 -11.55 -12.09 3.70
CA VAL A 258 -12.71 -11.44 3.08
C VAL A 258 -12.91 -10.03 3.63
N GLY A 259 -13.25 -9.09 2.77
CA GLY A 259 -13.61 -7.75 3.19
C GLY A 259 -14.20 -6.93 2.06
N VAL A 260 -14.93 -5.87 2.41
CA VAL A 260 -15.45 -4.92 1.41
C VAL A 260 -14.29 -4.11 0.82
N HIS A 261 -14.34 -3.86 -0.49
CA HIS A 261 -13.37 -3.06 -1.21
C HIS A 261 -12.97 -1.81 -0.42
N GLY A 262 -11.67 -1.64 -0.18
CA GLY A 262 -11.12 -0.50 0.55
C GLY A 262 -9.72 -0.78 1.10
N ALA A 263 -9.12 0.23 1.73
CA ALA A 263 -7.72 0.19 2.17
C ALA A 263 -7.38 -0.98 3.10
N GLY A 264 -8.35 -1.52 3.85
CA GLY A 264 -8.16 -2.69 4.71
C GLY A 264 -7.73 -3.96 3.95
N LEU A 265 -8.14 -4.12 2.68
CA LEU A 265 -7.75 -5.27 1.86
C LEU A 265 -6.27 -5.23 1.44
N THR A 266 -5.60 -4.08 1.57
CA THR A 266 -4.16 -3.95 1.31
C THR A 266 -3.33 -4.90 2.19
N ASN A 267 -3.87 -5.31 3.34
CA ASN A 267 -3.24 -6.31 4.20
C ASN A 267 -3.03 -7.67 3.51
N MET A 268 -3.58 -7.90 2.31
CA MET A 268 -3.25 -9.07 1.48
C MET A 268 -1.75 -9.27 1.25
N VAL A 269 -0.94 -8.20 1.35
CA VAL A 269 0.54 -8.29 1.28
C VAL A 269 1.13 -9.26 2.32
N PHE A 270 0.43 -9.49 3.44
CA PHE A 270 0.86 -10.40 4.50
C PHE A 270 0.30 -11.81 4.36
N LEU A 271 -0.64 -12.04 3.45
CA LEU A 271 -1.19 -13.37 3.23
C LEU A 271 -0.10 -14.31 2.71
N PRO A 272 -0.08 -15.57 3.18
CA PRO A 272 0.83 -16.57 2.64
C PRO A 272 0.49 -16.90 1.18
N ALA A 273 1.46 -17.45 0.43
CA ALA A 273 1.25 -17.89 -0.94
C ALA A 273 0.15 -18.97 -1.01
N GLY A 274 -0.71 -18.90 -2.03
CA GLY A 274 -1.86 -19.78 -2.20
C GLY A 274 -3.09 -19.41 -1.35
N ALA A 275 -3.01 -18.39 -0.48
CA ALA A 275 -4.18 -17.89 0.24
C ALA A 275 -5.24 -17.34 -0.73
N VAL A 276 -6.49 -17.25 -0.27
CA VAL A 276 -7.60 -16.69 -1.05
C VAL A 276 -8.00 -15.32 -0.51
N LEU A 277 -8.02 -14.32 -1.38
CA LEU A 277 -8.61 -13.01 -1.12
C LEU A 277 -10.01 -12.94 -1.77
N ILE A 278 -11.03 -12.78 -0.94
CA ILE A 278 -12.40 -12.50 -1.38
C ILE A 278 -12.67 -11.00 -1.21
N GLN A 279 -12.75 -10.29 -2.32
CA GLN A 279 -13.12 -8.89 -2.31
C GLN A 279 -14.63 -8.75 -2.49
N VAL A 280 -15.31 -8.22 -1.47
CA VAL A 280 -16.71 -7.82 -1.60
C VAL A 280 -16.75 -6.48 -2.35
N VAL A 281 -17.25 -6.50 -3.58
CA VAL A 281 -17.32 -5.36 -4.49
C VAL A 281 -18.66 -4.65 -4.25
N PRO A 282 -18.67 -3.40 -3.77
CA PRO A 282 -19.92 -2.65 -3.58
C PRO A 282 -20.70 -2.52 -4.89
N PHE A 283 -22.02 -2.38 -4.80
CA PHE A 283 -22.85 -2.08 -5.95
C PHE A 283 -22.39 -0.76 -6.61
N GLY A 284 -22.48 -0.68 -7.94
CA GLY A 284 -22.21 0.55 -8.68
C GLY A 284 -21.18 0.44 -9.81
N GLY A 285 -20.92 -0.74 -10.36
CA GLY A 285 -20.05 -0.90 -11.54
C GLY A 285 -18.57 -0.59 -11.29
N LEU A 286 -18.02 -1.13 -10.19
CA LEU A 286 -16.67 -0.80 -9.70
C LEU A 286 -15.58 -1.76 -10.21
N GLU A 287 -15.87 -2.61 -11.18
CA GLU A 287 -15.00 -3.71 -11.63
C GLU A 287 -13.61 -3.21 -12.06
N TRP A 288 -13.56 -2.09 -12.77
CA TRP A 288 -12.29 -1.48 -13.20
C TRP A 288 -11.39 -1.11 -12.01
N LEU A 289 -11.98 -0.59 -10.94
CA LEU A 289 -11.28 -0.17 -9.72
C LEU A 289 -10.78 -1.40 -8.96
N THR A 290 -11.60 -2.44 -8.85
CA THR A 290 -11.22 -3.70 -8.20
C THR A 290 -10.08 -4.41 -8.95
N GLY A 291 -10.11 -4.34 -10.28
CA GLY A 291 -9.09 -4.88 -11.18
C GLY A 291 -7.69 -4.37 -10.85
N VAL A 292 -7.55 -3.04 -10.84
CA VAL A 292 -6.25 -2.38 -10.65
C VAL A 292 -5.78 -2.37 -9.19
N THR A 293 -6.69 -2.34 -8.22
CA THR A 293 -6.33 -2.18 -6.80
C THR A 293 -5.94 -3.49 -6.12
N PHE A 294 -6.66 -4.59 -6.38
CA PHE A 294 -6.45 -5.84 -5.63
C PHE A 294 -6.45 -7.10 -6.50
N LYS A 295 -7.26 -7.18 -7.57
CA LYS A 295 -7.28 -8.38 -8.44
C LYS A 295 -5.93 -8.66 -9.10
N ASN A 296 -5.41 -7.70 -9.85
CA ASN A 296 -4.13 -7.87 -10.53
C ASN A 296 -2.96 -8.01 -9.53
N PRO A 297 -2.86 -7.17 -8.48
CA PRO A 297 -1.78 -7.32 -7.52
C PRO A 297 -1.83 -8.60 -6.70
N ALA A 298 -3.02 -9.14 -6.37
CA ALA A 298 -3.14 -10.42 -5.68
C ALA A 298 -2.49 -11.56 -6.50
N ALA A 299 -2.72 -11.60 -7.81
CA ALA A 299 -2.09 -12.58 -8.68
C ALA A 299 -0.56 -12.46 -8.69
N ASP A 300 -0.02 -11.24 -8.77
CA ASP A 300 1.43 -11.00 -8.67
C ASP A 300 2.01 -11.42 -7.30
N MET A 301 1.19 -11.38 -6.25
CA MET A 301 1.53 -11.71 -4.86
C MET A 301 1.33 -13.18 -4.50
N GLU A 302 1.06 -14.05 -5.48
CA GLU A 302 0.76 -15.47 -5.27
C GLU A 302 -0.49 -15.68 -4.37
N VAL A 303 -1.46 -14.77 -4.44
CA VAL A 303 -2.74 -14.84 -3.74
C VAL A 303 -3.84 -15.07 -4.76
N THR A 304 -4.68 -16.08 -4.51
CA THR A 304 -5.84 -16.37 -5.34
C THR A 304 -6.92 -15.32 -5.09
N TYR A 305 -7.39 -14.66 -6.14
CA TYR A 305 -8.40 -13.61 -6.04
C TYR A 305 -9.80 -14.09 -6.40
N MET A 306 -10.81 -13.62 -5.67
CA MET A 306 -12.23 -13.84 -5.95
C MET A 306 -13.05 -12.57 -5.73
N ASP A 307 -14.00 -12.32 -6.64
CA ASP A 307 -15.00 -11.25 -6.51
C ASP A 307 -16.27 -11.78 -5.82
N TYR A 308 -16.77 -11.06 -4.82
CA TYR A 308 -18.16 -11.15 -4.38
C TYR A 308 -18.87 -9.85 -4.80
N ASN A 309 -19.61 -9.89 -5.90
CA ASN A 309 -20.30 -8.71 -6.42
C ASN A 309 -21.63 -8.50 -5.70
N VAL A 310 -21.75 -7.39 -4.97
CA VAL A 310 -22.95 -7.02 -4.21
C VAL A 310 -24.10 -6.71 -5.17
N GLN A 311 -25.22 -7.39 -4.98
CA GLN A 311 -26.46 -7.09 -5.69
C GLN A 311 -27.19 -5.91 -5.03
N LEU A 312 -28.13 -5.31 -5.74
CA LEU A 312 -28.88 -4.15 -5.25
C LEU A 312 -29.62 -4.48 -3.94
N GLU A 313 -30.15 -5.70 -3.83
CA GLU A 313 -30.85 -6.23 -2.65
C GLU A 313 -29.95 -6.37 -1.42
N GLU A 314 -28.64 -6.48 -1.62
CA GLU A 314 -27.63 -6.58 -0.57
C GLU A 314 -27.10 -5.19 -0.15
N SER A 315 -27.50 -4.13 -0.86
CA SER A 315 -26.99 -2.76 -0.69
C SER A 315 -27.92 -1.90 0.16
N SER A 316 -27.34 -1.19 1.14
CA SER A 316 -28.09 -0.20 1.93
C SER A 316 -28.56 1.00 1.11
N LEU A 317 -28.17 1.12 -0.15
CA LEU A 317 -28.60 2.22 -1.02
C LEU A 317 -30.11 2.18 -1.30
N LEU A 318 -30.74 0.99 -1.23
CA LEU A 318 -32.20 0.84 -1.35
C LEU A 318 -32.98 1.57 -0.25
N GLU A 319 -32.37 1.77 0.92
CA GLU A 319 -32.96 2.50 2.04
C GLU A 319 -32.73 4.01 1.93
N GLN A 320 -31.75 4.42 1.12
CA GLN A 320 -31.28 5.81 1.02
C GLN A 320 -31.85 6.55 -0.19
N TYR A 321 -32.24 5.82 -1.23
CA TYR A 321 -32.66 6.38 -2.50
C TYR A 321 -33.99 5.79 -2.98
N PRO A 322 -34.88 6.60 -3.60
CA PRO A 322 -36.05 6.07 -4.30
C PRO A 322 -35.65 5.05 -5.36
N ARG A 323 -36.49 4.03 -5.60
CA ARG A 323 -36.19 2.91 -6.53
C ARG A 323 -35.86 3.35 -7.96
N ASN A 324 -36.36 4.49 -8.41
CA ASN A 324 -36.11 5.05 -9.73
C ASN A 324 -34.92 6.02 -9.78
N HIS A 325 -34.24 6.28 -8.66
CA HIS A 325 -33.13 7.22 -8.58
C HIS A 325 -31.91 6.71 -9.36
N GLN A 326 -31.22 7.62 -10.06
CA GLN A 326 -30.11 7.30 -10.96
C GLN A 326 -28.99 6.48 -10.30
N VAL A 327 -28.70 6.72 -9.03
CA VAL A 327 -27.71 5.94 -8.25
C VAL A 327 -28.00 4.43 -8.27
N LEU A 328 -29.28 4.04 -8.35
CA LEU A 328 -29.70 2.64 -8.37
C LEU A 328 -29.90 2.12 -9.80
N THR A 329 -30.43 2.96 -10.70
CA THR A 329 -30.89 2.54 -12.03
C THR A 329 -29.84 2.70 -13.13
N ASP A 330 -28.93 3.67 -13.01
CA ASP A 330 -27.85 3.91 -13.98
C ASP A 330 -26.55 4.36 -13.26
N PRO A 331 -25.80 3.40 -12.67
CA PRO A 331 -24.54 3.72 -12.03
C PRO A 331 -23.52 4.37 -12.95
N TYR A 332 -23.50 4.03 -14.24
CA TYR A 332 -22.53 4.59 -15.18
C TYR A 332 -22.77 6.08 -15.45
N ALA A 333 -24.00 6.57 -15.34
CA ALA A 333 -24.25 8.01 -15.36
C ALA A 333 -23.65 8.73 -14.14
N VAL A 334 -23.61 8.09 -12.96
CA VAL A 334 -22.90 8.63 -11.79
C VAL A 334 -21.38 8.64 -12.02
N HIS A 335 -20.82 7.62 -12.68
CA HIS A 335 -19.39 7.61 -13.04
C HIS A 335 -19.01 8.80 -13.93
N LYS A 336 -19.88 9.17 -14.88
CA LYS A 336 -19.67 10.33 -15.76
C LYS A 336 -19.63 11.68 -15.02
N GLN A 337 -20.15 11.74 -13.79
CA GLN A 337 -20.08 12.92 -12.93
C GLN A 337 -18.73 13.07 -12.22
N GLY A 338 -17.84 12.08 -12.37
CA GLY A 338 -16.48 12.12 -11.84
C GLY A 338 -16.30 11.33 -10.54
N TRP A 339 -15.05 11.28 -10.08
CA TRP A 339 -14.63 10.46 -8.95
C TRP A 339 -15.36 10.79 -7.65
N ASP A 340 -15.59 12.07 -7.36
CA ASP A 340 -16.21 12.50 -6.10
C ASP A 340 -17.67 12.02 -5.98
N ALA A 341 -18.43 12.08 -7.08
CA ALA A 341 -19.81 11.57 -7.13
C ALA A 341 -19.85 10.05 -6.96
N LEU A 342 -18.99 9.33 -7.68
CA LEU A 342 -18.84 7.87 -7.57
C LEU A 342 -18.47 7.46 -6.15
N LYS A 343 -17.44 8.09 -5.57
CA LYS A 343 -16.96 7.84 -4.21
C LYS A 343 -18.07 8.12 -3.19
N ALA A 344 -18.74 9.26 -3.29
CA ALA A 344 -19.82 9.62 -2.38
C ALA A 344 -20.96 8.59 -2.40
N ALA A 345 -21.41 8.18 -3.60
CA ALA A 345 -22.52 7.25 -3.74
C ALA A 345 -22.14 5.82 -3.33
N TYR A 346 -21.09 5.26 -3.93
CA TYR A 346 -20.83 3.82 -3.86
C TYR A 346 -19.77 3.41 -2.83
N LEU A 347 -18.92 4.33 -2.38
CA LEU A 347 -17.83 4.03 -1.45
C LEU A 347 -18.03 4.64 -0.05
N ASP A 348 -18.73 5.77 0.07
CA ASP A 348 -18.88 6.45 1.36
C ASP A 348 -20.25 6.15 2.00
N LYS A 349 -21.33 6.19 1.22
CA LYS A 349 -22.71 6.07 1.73
C LYS A 349 -23.27 4.65 1.72
N GLN A 350 -22.63 3.73 1.02
CA GLN A 350 -23.09 2.35 0.92
C GLN A 350 -22.55 1.47 2.06
N ASN A 351 -23.42 0.70 2.70
CA ASN A 351 -23.12 -0.47 3.53
C ASN A 351 -23.73 -1.71 2.89
N VAL A 352 -23.32 -2.90 3.33
CA VAL A 352 -23.65 -4.16 2.66
C VAL A 352 -24.19 -5.17 3.66
N ARG A 353 -25.32 -5.81 3.35
CA ARG A 353 -25.82 -7.00 4.03
C ARG A 353 -25.68 -8.19 3.07
N LEU A 354 -24.71 -9.07 3.30
CA LEU A 354 -24.47 -10.18 2.38
C LEU A 354 -25.61 -11.20 2.41
N ASP A 355 -25.99 -11.68 1.24
CA ASP A 355 -26.77 -12.90 1.08
C ASP A 355 -25.96 -14.10 1.60
N LEU A 356 -26.49 -14.80 2.61
CA LEU A 356 -25.75 -15.87 3.28
C LEU A 356 -25.63 -17.14 2.43
N ASP A 357 -26.54 -17.41 1.51
CA ASP A 357 -26.48 -18.59 0.64
C ASP A 357 -25.44 -18.39 -0.46
N LYS A 358 -25.43 -17.20 -1.07
CA LYS A 358 -24.38 -16.78 -2.00
C LYS A 358 -23.02 -16.69 -1.31
N PHE A 359 -22.96 -16.20 -0.07
CA PHE A 359 -21.73 -16.17 0.71
C PHE A 359 -21.21 -17.58 1.00
N ARG A 360 -22.07 -18.53 1.40
CA ARG A 360 -21.69 -19.94 1.56
C ARG A 360 -21.20 -20.56 0.26
N ALA A 361 -21.85 -20.28 -0.86
CA ALA A 361 -21.38 -20.75 -2.17
C ALA A 361 -19.98 -20.20 -2.49
N THR A 362 -19.75 -18.92 -2.21
CA THR A 362 -18.44 -18.26 -2.39
C THR A 362 -17.36 -18.90 -1.51
N LEU A 363 -17.66 -19.16 -0.23
CA LEU A 363 -16.72 -19.82 0.69
C LEU A 363 -16.40 -21.26 0.28
N ARG A 364 -17.35 -21.97 -0.34
CA ARG A 364 -17.12 -23.32 -0.86
C ARG A 364 -16.13 -23.31 -2.01
N ASP A 365 -16.27 -22.36 -2.93
CA ASP A 365 -15.32 -22.17 -4.03
C ASP A 365 -13.93 -21.76 -3.48
N ALA A 366 -13.88 -20.82 -2.52
CA ALA A 366 -12.64 -20.43 -1.86
C ALA A 366 -11.91 -21.63 -1.23
N LEU A 367 -12.63 -22.52 -0.53
CA LEU A 367 -12.05 -23.73 0.07
C LEU A 367 -11.44 -24.67 -0.97
N SER A 368 -12.09 -24.78 -2.14
CA SER A 368 -11.62 -25.63 -3.25
C SER A 368 -10.32 -25.12 -3.88
N ARG A 369 -10.07 -23.80 -3.79
CA ARG A 369 -8.89 -23.11 -4.32
C ARG A 369 -7.70 -23.10 -3.37
N LEU A 370 -7.90 -23.43 -2.10
CA LEU A 370 -6.79 -23.57 -1.16
C LEU A 370 -5.91 -24.76 -1.56
N PRO A 371 -4.58 -24.63 -1.43
CA PRO A 371 -3.65 -25.74 -1.59
C PRO A 371 -4.05 -26.92 -0.68
N PRO A 372 -3.83 -28.17 -1.12
CA PRO A 372 -4.07 -29.34 -0.28
C PRO A 372 -3.24 -29.28 1.01
N ALA A 373 -3.71 -30.03 2.00
CA ALA A 373 -3.12 -30.13 3.33
C ALA A 373 -1.65 -30.57 3.29
#